data_AF-A0A6N3I6C0-F1
#
_entry.id   AF-A0A6N3I6C0-F1
#
_cell.length_a   1.000
_cell.length_b   1.000
_cell.length_c   1.000
_cell.angle_alpha   90.00
_cell.angle_beta   90.00
_cell.angle_gamma   90.00
#
_symmetry.space_group_name_H-M   'P 1'
#
loop_
_entity.id
_entity.type
_entity.pdbx_description
1 polymer ?
#
loop_
_entity_poly.entity_id
_entity_poly.type
_entity_poly.pdbx_seq_one_letter_code
_entity_poly.pdbx_strand_id
1 'polypeptide(L)'
;MAESIHQQFKEEIFNYLDILKNDYIEQRFDFKINDDCCSDNTIEVYGYYKNEFEPDKQTKCILLRFFISHKYRQVQISNIFLPDFMKHKGIGKNLIYKVFIIAEKEHYELFLIDMVHSFYEKMIARGALPCEACDDAVQIVSKTILF
;
A
#
# COMPACT_ATOMS: atom_id res chain seq x y z
N MET A 1 4.95 -8.27 -25.31
CA MET A 1 3.73 -7.58 -24.87
C MET A 1 4.08 -6.83 -23.60
N ALA A 2 3.63 -5.58 -23.44
CA ALA A 2 3.86 -4.86 -22.19
C ALA A 2 3.09 -5.55 -21.07
N GLU A 3 3.75 -5.72 -19.93
CA GLU A 3 3.14 -6.28 -18.73
C GLU A 3 2.03 -5.35 -18.22
N SER A 4 0.89 -5.89 -17.81
CA SER A 4 -0.21 -5.06 -17.32
C SER A 4 0.22 -4.32 -16.05
N ILE A 5 -0.27 -3.09 -15.84
CA ILE A 5 0.03 -2.31 -14.64
C ILE A 5 -0.32 -3.09 -13.35
N HIS A 6 -1.37 -3.92 -13.40
CA HIS A 6 -1.74 -4.83 -12.33
C HIS A 6 -0.62 -5.80 -11.96
N GLN A 7 -0.02 -6.45 -12.95
CA GLN A 7 1.06 -7.40 -12.72
C GLN A 7 2.31 -6.67 -12.21
N GLN A 8 2.66 -5.51 -12.78
CA GLN A 8 3.78 -4.69 -12.32
C GLN A 8 3.64 -4.35 -10.82
N PHE A 9 2.44 -3.96 -10.38
CA PHE A 9 2.19 -3.71 -8.96
C PHE A 9 2.35 -4.97 -8.10
N LYS A 10 1.76 -6.09 -8.52
CA LYS A 10 1.82 -7.35 -7.77
C LYS A 10 3.27 -7.80 -7.59
N GLU A 11 4.06 -7.78 -8.65
CA GLU A 11 5.47 -8.17 -8.63
C GLU A 11 6.30 -7.26 -7.73
N GLU A 12 6.15 -5.94 -7.86
CA GLU A 12 6.91 -4.99 -7.05
C GLU A 12 6.58 -5.08 -5.55
N ILE A 13 5.30 -5.24 -5.22
CA ILE A 13 4.84 -5.43 -3.84
C ILE A 13 5.33 -6.76 -3.30
N PHE A 14 5.22 -7.84 -4.08
CA PHE A 14 5.71 -9.16 -3.67
C PHE A 14 7.20 -9.12 -3.37
N ASN A 15 8.01 -8.61 -4.30
CA ASN A 15 9.46 -8.53 -4.16
C ASN A 15 9.86 -7.73 -2.92
N TYR A 16 9.16 -6.63 -2.63
CA TYR A 16 9.44 -5.84 -1.45
C TYR A 16 9.10 -6.55 -0.14
N LEU A 17 7.90 -7.13 -0.06
CA LEU A 17 7.44 -7.78 1.17
C LEU A 17 8.15 -9.10 1.43
N ASP A 18 8.57 -9.84 0.39
CA ASP A 18 9.30 -11.10 0.53
C ASP A 18 10.67 -10.89 1.20
N ILE A 19 11.37 -9.81 0.84
CA ILE A 19 12.63 -9.42 1.50
C ILE A 19 12.41 -9.20 3.01
N LEU A 20 11.31 -8.54 3.38
CA LEU A 20 11.00 -8.22 4.78
C LEU A 20 10.71 -9.47 5.63
N LYS A 21 10.34 -10.61 5.03
CA LYS A 21 10.06 -11.85 5.80
C LYS A 21 11.26 -12.27 6.66
N ASN A 22 12.47 -12.08 6.15
CA ASN A 22 13.70 -12.43 6.86
C ASN A 22 13.92 -11.57 8.11
N ASP A 23 13.46 -10.32 8.09
CA ASP A 23 13.58 -9.40 9.23
C ASP A 23 12.58 -9.73 10.35
N TYR A 24 11.53 -10.50 10.05
CA TYR A 24 10.39 -10.76 10.94
C TYR A 24 10.08 -12.26 11.12
N ILE A 25 11.13 -13.11 11.08
CA ILE A 25 11.01 -14.57 11.27
C ILE A 25 10.39 -14.90 12.63
N GLU A 26 10.81 -14.23 13.70
CA GLU A 26 10.31 -14.47 15.07
C GLU A 26 8.82 -14.15 15.19
N GLN A 27 8.36 -13.13 14.47
CA GLN A 27 6.95 -12.74 14.39
C GLN A 27 6.17 -13.62 13.42
N ARG A 28 6.81 -14.63 12.80
CA ARG A 28 6.23 -15.55 11.80
C ARG A 28 5.49 -14.78 10.71
N PHE A 29 6.10 -13.66 10.29
CA PHE A 29 5.49 -12.79 9.29
C PHE A 29 5.42 -13.50 7.94
N ASP A 30 4.25 -13.45 7.33
CA ASP A 30 4.01 -13.89 5.97
C ASP A 30 2.95 -13.01 5.31
N PHE A 31 2.81 -13.10 4.00
CA PHE A 31 1.81 -12.34 3.27
C PHE A 31 1.26 -13.11 2.07
N LYS A 32 0.08 -12.69 1.62
CA LYS A 32 -0.55 -13.18 0.40
C LYS A 32 -1.19 -12.01 -0.33
N ILE A 33 -0.88 -11.88 -1.62
CA ILE A 33 -1.61 -10.97 -2.51
C ILE A 33 -2.85 -11.72 -3.01
N ASN A 34 -4.04 -11.14 -2.83
CA ASN A 34 -5.25 -11.75 -3.34
C ASN A 34 -5.28 -11.63 -4.87
N ASP A 35 -5.60 -12.74 -5.51
CA ASP A 35 -5.64 -12.87 -6.98
C ASP A 35 -7.04 -13.30 -7.44
N ASP A 36 -8.07 -13.04 -6.62
CA ASP A 36 -9.44 -13.38 -6.98
C ASP A 36 -9.85 -12.65 -8.26
N CYS A 37 -10.05 -13.44 -9.31
CA CYS A 37 -10.35 -13.06 -10.70
C CYS A 37 -11.66 -12.28 -10.91
N CYS A 38 -12.31 -11.83 -9.83
CA CYS A 38 -13.65 -11.24 -9.85
C CYS A 38 -13.64 -9.73 -9.54
N SER A 39 -12.52 -9.18 -9.06
CA SER A 39 -12.34 -7.74 -8.91
C SER A 39 -11.10 -7.30 -9.69
N ASP A 40 -11.20 -7.29 -11.02
CA ASP A 40 -10.08 -7.07 -11.95
C ASP A 40 -9.24 -5.81 -11.69
N ASN A 41 -9.75 -4.87 -10.89
CA ASN A 41 -9.14 -3.57 -10.62
C ASN A 41 -8.66 -3.37 -9.18
N THR A 42 -8.86 -4.34 -8.28
CA THR A 42 -8.49 -4.21 -6.86
C THR A 42 -7.32 -5.12 -6.55
N ILE A 43 -6.31 -4.58 -5.88
CA ILE A 43 -5.20 -5.35 -5.31
C ILE A 43 -5.33 -5.29 -3.79
N GLU A 44 -5.44 -6.46 -3.17
CA GLU A 44 -5.43 -6.62 -1.72
C GLU A 44 -4.24 -7.47 -1.28
N VAL A 45 -3.55 -7.00 -0.24
CA VAL A 45 -2.43 -7.72 0.35
C VAL A 45 -2.79 -8.05 1.78
N TYR A 46 -2.87 -9.34 2.07
CA TYR A 46 -3.08 -9.86 3.41
C TYR A 46 -1.75 -10.14 4.08
N GLY A 47 -1.61 -9.70 5.33
CA GLY A 47 -0.49 -10.03 6.20
C GLY A 47 -0.90 -11.02 7.27
N TYR A 48 0.03 -11.90 7.63
CA TYR A 48 -0.10 -12.93 8.65
C TYR A 48 1.06 -12.81 9.61
N TYR A 49 0.80 -12.88 10.90
CA TYR A 49 1.84 -12.84 11.92
C TYR A 49 1.41 -13.59 13.18
N LYS A 50 2.37 -13.96 14.03
CA LYS A 50 2.15 -14.68 15.28
C LYS A 50 1.14 -13.93 16.15
N ASN A 51 0.13 -14.65 16.64
CA ASN A 51 -0.81 -14.08 17.61
C ASN A 51 -0.13 -13.95 18.98
N GLU A 52 -0.27 -12.79 19.62
CA GLU A 52 0.41 -12.48 20.89
C GLU A 52 -0.15 -13.28 22.08
N PHE A 53 -1.43 -13.63 22.04
CA PHE A 53 -2.12 -14.34 23.13
C PHE A 53 -2.21 -15.85 22.88
N GLU A 54 -2.19 -16.27 21.61
CA GLU A 54 -2.29 -17.67 21.19
C GLU A 54 -1.12 -18.02 20.24
N PRO A 55 0.08 -18.36 20.75
CA PRO A 55 1.31 -18.47 19.95
C PRO A 55 1.26 -19.45 18.77
N ASP A 56 0.38 -20.45 18.84
CA ASP A 56 0.18 -21.45 17.79
C ASP A 56 -0.68 -20.93 16.62
N LYS A 57 -1.42 -19.84 16.83
CA LYS A 57 -2.27 -19.19 15.83
C LYS A 57 -1.56 -18.02 15.15
N GLN A 58 -2.07 -17.66 13.97
CA GLN A 58 -1.71 -16.43 13.27
C GLN A 58 -2.85 -15.43 13.27
N THR A 59 -2.52 -14.16 13.46
CA THR A 59 -3.39 -13.02 13.24
C THR A 59 -3.31 -12.62 11.76
N LYS A 60 -4.47 -12.41 11.14
CA LYS A 60 -4.61 -11.94 9.75
C LYS A 60 -4.98 -10.45 9.74
N CYS A 61 -4.39 -9.67 8.85
CA CYS A 61 -4.76 -8.27 8.60
C CYS A 61 -4.70 -7.94 7.10
N ILE A 62 -5.33 -6.84 6.69
CA ILE A 62 -5.16 -6.28 5.34
C ILE A 62 -4.01 -5.26 5.43
N LEU A 63 -2.84 -5.59 4.89
CA LEU A 63 -1.66 -4.72 4.92
C LEU A 63 -1.80 -3.55 3.96
N LEU A 64 -2.29 -3.82 2.75
CA LEU A 64 -2.39 -2.85 1.67
C LEU A 64 -3.66 -3.16 0.85
N ARG A 65 -4.43 -2.13 0.52
CA ARG A 65 -5.53 -2.22 -0.43
C ARG A 65 -5.51 -1.01 -1.34
N PHE A 66 -5.61 -1.24 -2.64
CA PHE A 66 -5.82 -0.17 -3.59
C PHE A 66 -6.62 -0.62 -4.81
N PHE A 67 -7.23 0.36 -5.46
CA PHE A 67 -8.06 0.21 -6.65
C PHE A 67 -7.44 0.96 -7.84
N ILE A 68 -7.55 0.39 -9.02
CA ILE A 68 -7.03 0.93 -10.28
C ILE A 68 -8.20 1.29 -11.19
N SER A 69 -8.42 2.59 -11.36
CA SER A 69 -9.40 3.11 -12.31
C SER A 69 -8.77 3.34 -13.67
N HIS A 70 -8.93 2.39 -14.59
CA HIS A 70 -8.47 2.54 -15.98
C HIS A 70 -9.18 3.68 -16.72
N LYS A 71 -10.45 3.94 -16.39
CA LYS A 71 -11.25 5.03 -16.99
C LYS A 71 -10.68 6.40 -16.67
N TYR A 72 -10.28 6.61 -15.41
CA TYR A 72 -9.78 7.90 -14.94
C TYR A 72 -8.26 7.98 -14.88
N ARG A 73 -7.55 6.88 -15.17
CA ARG A 73 -6.10 6.76 -14.99
C ARG A 73 -5.67 7.08 -13.56
N GLN A 74 -6.33 6.46 -12.60
CA GLN A 74 -6.07 6.69 -11.18
C GLN A 74 -5.79 5.39 -10.43
N VAL A 75 -4.90 5.46 -9.45
CA VAL A 75 -4.68 4.46 -8.42
C VAL A 75 -5.08 5.07 -7.09
N GLN A 76 -5.90 4.37 -6.32
CA GLN A 76 -6.45 4.86 -5.05
C GLN A 76 -6.09 3.88 -3.95
N ILE A 77 -5.14 4.25 -3.08
CA ILE A 77 -4.79 3.46 -1.90
C ILE A 77 -5.76 3.82 -0.78
N SER A 78 -6.58 2.86 -0.39
CA SER A 78 -7.62 3.04 0.64
C SER A 78 -7.22 2.45 1.99
N ASN A 79 -6.13 1.68 2.07
CA ASN A 79 -5.65 1.14 3.33
C ASN A 79 -4.16 0.84 3.27
N ILE A 80 -3.43 1.31 4.29
CA ILE A 80 -2.09 0.83 4.63
C ILE A 80 -2.07 0.58 6.13
N PHE A 81 -1.98 -0.69 6.51
CA PHE A 81 -1.91 -1.11 7.90
C PHE A 81 -0.63 -1.90 8.12
N LEU A 82 0.07 -1.57 9.20
CA LEU A 82 1.28 -2.27 9.62
C LEU A 82 1.11 -2.72 11.07
N PRO A 83 1.36 -4.02 11.38
CA PRO A 83 1.49 -4.49 12.75
C PRO A 83 2.56 -3.70 13.51
N ASP A 84 2.44 -3.64 14.84
CA ASP A 84 3.30 -2.80 15.69
C ASP A 84 4.79 -3.06 15.50
N PHE A 85 5.19 -4.32 15.34
CA PHE A 85 6.59 -4.71 15.10
C PHE A 85 7.15 -4.22 13.75
N MET A 86 6.30 -3.81 12.80
CA MET A 86 6.70 -3.24 11.51
C MET A 86 6.61 -1.70 11.48
N LYS A 87 6.04 -1.08 12.52
CA LYS A 87 5.88 0.39 12.56
C LYS A 87 7.24 1.08 12.70
N HIS A 88 7.27 2.36 12.31
CA HIS A 88 8.45 3.23 12.40
C HIS A 88 9.67 2.82 11.55
N LYS A 89 9.55 1.83 10.67
CA LYS A 89 10.60 1.40 9.73
C LYS A 89 10.47 1.99 8.32
N GLY A 90 9.53 2.91 8.11
CA GLY A 90 9.27 3.53 6.81
C GLY A 90 8.56 2.64 5.78
N ILE A 91 8.17 1.41 6.16
CA ILE A 91 7.57 0.40 5.26
C ILE A 91 6.33 0.95 4.54
N GLY A 92 5.41 1.59 5.25
CA GLY A 92 4.19 2.13 4.66
C GLY A 92 4.47 3.21 3.62
N LYS A 93 5.45 4.08 3.87
CA LYS A 93 5.87 5.08 2.87
C LYS A 93 6.53 4.43 1.66
N ASN A 94 7.31 3.37 1.88
CA ASN A 94 7.99 2.65 0.82
C ASN A 94 6.99 1.94 -0.10
N LEU A 95 5.93 1.35 0.47
CA LEU A 95 4.79 0.83 -0.31
C LEU A 95 4.14 1.95 -1.15
N ILE A 96 3.85 3.12 -0.57
CA ILE A 96 3.31 4.27 -1.33
C ILE A 96 4.26 4.65 -2.47
N TYR A 97 5.55 4.76 -2.19
CA TYR A 97 6.56 5.15 -3.17
C TYR A 97 6.65 4.16 -4.32
N LYS A 98 6.67 2.86 -4.03
CA LYS A 98 6.72 1.81 -5.06
C LYS A 98 5.48 1.86 -5.97
N VAL A 99 4.30 2.04 -5.37
CA VAL A 99 3.06 2.23 -6.14
C VAL A 99 3.13 3.53 -6.96
N PHE A 100 3.66 4.61 -6.39
CA PHE A 100 3.79 5.89 -7.08
C PHE A 100 4.67 5.79 -8.33
N ILE A 101 5.85 5.16 -8.23
CA ILE A 101 6.78 5.03 -9.35
C ILE A 101 6.16 4.28 -10.54
N ILE A 102 5.43 3.18 -10.26
CA ILE A 102 4.74 2.43 -11.32
C ILE A 102 3.58 3.26 -11.89
N ALA A 103 2.78 3.90 -11.04
CA ALA A 103 1.66 4.73 -11.48
C ALA A 103 2.16 5.86 -12.40
N GLU A 104 3.18 6.60 -11.98
CA GLU A 104 3.76 7.71 -12.74
C GLU A 104 4.32 7.25 -14.09
N LYS A 105 5.09 6.15 -14.10
CA LYS A 105 5.63 5.53 -15.32
C LYS A 105 4.55 5.15 -16.32
N GLU A 106 3.41 4.65 -15.84
CA GLU A 106 2.28 4.20 -16.68
C GLU A 106 1.24 5.32 -16.91
N HIS A 107 1.56 6.55 -16.51
CA HIS A 107 0.71 7.74 -16.62
C HIS A 107 -0.63 7.63 -15.87
N TYR A 108 -0.58 7.08 -14.66
CA TYR A 108 -1.66 7.10 -13.67
C TYR A 108 -1.35 8.10 -12.55
N GLU A 109 -2.37 8.77 -12.06
CA GLU A 109 -2.31 9.55 -10.83
C GLU A 109 -2.45 8.63 -9.61
N LEU A 110 -1.77 8.95 -8.52
CA LEU A 110 -1.90 8.22 -7.26
C LEU A 110 -2.59 9.08 -6.20
N PHE A 111 -3.61 8.50 -5.57
CA PHE A 111 -4.33 9.09 -4.45
C PHE A 111 -4.22 8.18 -3.23
N LEU A 112 -4.09 8.79 -2.05
CA LEU A 112 -4.41 8.16 -0.78
C LEU A 112 -5.80 8.65 -0.37
N ILE A 113 -6.69 7.72 -0.03
CA ILE A 113 -8.09 8.00 0.32
C ILE A 113 -8.45 7.33 1.65
N ASP A 114 -9.60 7.67 2.21
CA ASP A 114 -10.13 7.13 3.47
C ASP A 114 -9.14 7.24 4.65
N MET A 115 -8.31 8.29 4.66
CA MET A 115 -7.27 8.46 5.65
C MET A 115 -7.80 9.01 6.96
N VAL A 116 -7.22 8.57 8.08
CA VAL A 116 -7.39 9.28 9.35
C VAL A 116 -6.74 10.67 9.29
N HIS A 117 -7.36 11.65 9.95
CA HIS A 117 -6.96 13.06 9.91
C HIS A 117 -5.45 13.28 10.19
N SER A 118 -4.91 12.63 11.23
CA SER A 118 -3.49 12.76 11.57
C SER A 118 -2.52 12.26 10.49
N PHE A 119 -2.97 11.35 9.61
CA PHE A 119 -2.18 10.89 8.48
C PHE A 119 -2.32 11.84 7.29
N TYR A 120 -3.54 12.35 7.03
CA TYR A 120 -3.79 13.41 6.05
C TYR A 120 -2.87 14.63 6.28
N GLU A 121 -2.85 15.18 7.50
CA GLU A 121 -2.03 16.36 7.84
C GLU A 121 -0.53 16.11 7.58
N LYS A 122 -0.04 14.91 7.91
CA LYS A 122 1.36 14.53 7.67
C LYS A 122 1.68 14.47 6.18
N MET A 123 0.75 14.04 5.34
CA MET A 123 0.96 13.98 3.90
C MET A 123 0.93 15.36 3.26
N ILE A 124 0.02 16.25 3.71
CA ILE A 124 0.01 17.66 3.32
C ILE A 124 1.33 18.33 3.70
N ALA A 125 1.81 18.15 4.94
CA ALA A 125 3.08 18.69 5.40
C ALA A 125 4.30 18.18 4.59
N ARG A 126 4.14 17.07 3.86
CA ARG A 126 5.14 16.49 2.96
C ARG A 126 4.96 16.91 1.49
N GLY A 127 4.03 17.80 1.20
CA GLY A 127 3.80 18.31 -0.16
C GLY A 127 2.89 17.45 -1.03
N ALA A 128 2.11 16.53 -0.44
CA ALA A 128 0.93 15.97 -1.12
C ALA A 128 -0.10 17.07 -1.39
N LEU A 129 -0.85 16.95 -2.49
CA LEU A 129 -1.90 17.93 -2.82
C LEU A 129 -3.23 17.50 -2.19
N PRO A 130 -3.94 18.41 -1.50
CA PRO A 130 -5.28 18.09 -1.00
C PRO A 130 -6.25 17.91 -2.18
N CYS A 131 -7.18 16.97 -2.06
CA CYS A 131 -8.30 16.87 -3.00
C CYS A 131 -9.37 17.92 -2.65
N GLU A 132 -9.97 18.55 -3.67
CA GLU A 132 -11.01 19.55 -3.44
C GLU A 132 -12.23 18.93 -2.74
N ALA A 133 -12.77 19.63 -1.73
CA ALA A 133 -13.93 19.21 -0.94
C ALA A 133 -13.80 17.84 -0.23
N CYS A 134 -12.58 17.37 0.01
CA CYS A 134 -12.29 16.09 0.68
C CYS A 134 -11.19 16.29 1.74
N ASP A 135 -11.47 15.98 3.01
CA ASP A 135 -10.55 16.17 4.14
C ASP A 135 -9.83 14.88 4.57
N ASP A 136 -10.01 13.80 3.82
CA ASP A 136 -9.42 12.48 4.04
C ASP A 136 -8.71 11.92 2.78
N ALA A 137 -8.55 12.73 1.74
CA ALA A 137 -7.92 12.35 0.48
C ALA A 137 -6.84 13.32 0.01
N VAL A 138 -5.72 12.79 -0.48
CA VAL A 138 -4.62 13.56 -1.07
C VAL A 138 -4.08 12.90 -2.32
N GLN A 139 -3.62 13.71 -3.26
CA GLN A 139 -2.84 13.25 -4.41
C GLN A 139 -1.34 13.20 -4.05
N ILE A 140 -0.71 12.08 -4.38
CA ILE A 140 0.74 11.93 -4.35
C ILE A 140 1.30 12.42 -5.67
N VAL A 141 2.27 13.32 -5.59
CA VAL A 141 2.94 13.95 -6.74
C VAL A 141 4.44 13.84 -6.57
N SER A 142 5.20 14.12 -7.63
CA SER A 142 6.67 14.02 -7.62
C SER A 142 7.37 14.87 -6.55
N LYS A 143 6.73 15.95 -6.09
CA LYS A 143 7.21 16.80 -4.99
C LYS A 143 6.87 16.27 -3.59
N THR A 144 6.06 15.21 -3.47
CA THR A 144 5.68 14.64 -2.18
C THR A 144 6.86 13.89 -1.56
N ILE A 145 7.29 14.32 -0.37
CA ILE A 145 8.44 13.76 0.34
C ILE A 145 8.04 12.46 1.03
N LEU A 146 8.36 11.32 0.40
CA LEU A 146 8.14 10.00 0.97
C LEU A 146 9.36 9.46 1.75
N PHE A 147 10.52 10.10 1.67
CA PHE A 147 11.72 9.74 2.44
C PHE A 147 12.38 10.96 3.04
#